data_AF-A0A7Y7QJP6-F1
#
_entry.id   AF-A0A7Y7QJP6-F1
#
_cell.length_a   1.000
_cell.length_b   1.000
_cell.length_c   1.000
_cell.angle_alpha   90.00
_cell.angle_beta   90.00
_cell.angle_gamma   90.00
#
_symmetry.space_group_name_H-M   'P 1'
#
loop_
_entity.id
_entity.type
_entity.pdbx_description
1 polymer ?
#
loop_
_entity_poly.entity_id
_entity_poly.type
_entity_poly.pdbx_seq_one_letter_code
_entity_poly.pdbx_strand_id
1 'polypeptide(L)'
;MARYYDTMLAEYIKNPGIRGISLDKLSTKEFNYMMISYDSITDKAKINFRDVDLKSVPRYKTIMEDPKIIKILHNAKFDYKFLKHQTGVEMNNIYDTMLAEGVLTAGLGPGFFGLKTLSEQYLGLKMEKAIRTTFVGMLHQRFTHEQLEYGALDTLILFPIFKLQLEKLQKEKIINIAKLEFATTKVVAEMEHRGIYIDVEKWKGIIKNLKVKRDEAATKFYDAIKDMYRYQSVDLFGTSQPPININSQTQLLDLFNNKLKQNIPSTGDDILAAVSHPVAAVLREYRKYEKLISAFGDSLLEKVNPVTGRLHPEFNQLGAATGRFSCF
;
A
#
# COMPACT_ATOMS: atom_id res chain seq x y z
N MET A 1 -43.88 1.05 11.73
CA MET A 1 -42.55 0.91 12.39
C MET A 1 -42.04 2.31 12.72
N ALA A 2 -41.64 2.57 13.96
CA ALA A 2 -41.38 3.92 14.45
C ALA A 2 -40.30 4.63 13.62
N ARG A 3 -40.63 5.82 13.10
CA ARG A 3 -39.76 6.66 12.25
C ARG A 3 -38.67 7.41 13.02
N TYR A 4 -38.68 7.33 14.36
CA TYR A 4 -37.75 8.03 15.23
C TYR A 4 -37.36 7.11 16.39
N TYR A 5 -36.05 6.93 16.60
CA TYR A 5 -35.48 6.22 17.73
C TYR A 5 -34.56 7.19 18.47
N ASP A 6 -34.97 7.62 19.66
CA ASP A 6 -34.18 8.48 20.52
C ASP A 6 -33.52 7.63 21.61
N THR A 7 -32.18 7.61 21.58
CA THR A 7 -31.36 6.78 22.46
C THR A 7 -31.50 7.16 23.93
N MET A 8 -31.73 8.44 24.23
CA MET A 8 -31.90 8.90 25.62
C MET A 8 -33.26 8.52 26.16
N LEU A 9 -34.32 8.64 25.36
CA LEU A 9 -35.66 8.16 25.71
C LEU A 9 -35.68 6.64 25.86
N ALA A 10 -35.02 5.89 24.97
CA ALA A 10 -34.91 4.45 25.06
C ALA A 10 -34.22 4.00 26.37
N GLU A 11 -33.14 4.67 26.75
CA GLU A 11 -32.45 4.37 28.02
C GLU A 11 -33.28 4.75 29.24
N TYR A 12 -34.00 5.88 29.19
CA TYR A 12 -34.90 6.28 30.26
C TYR A 12 -36.01 5.25 30.48
N ILE A 13 -36.59 4.73 29.39
CA ILE A 13 -37.60 3.67 29.46
C ILE A 13 -37.01 2.39 30.05
N LYS A 14 -35.77 2.03 29.67
CA LYS A 14 -35.06 0.85 30.18
C LYS A 14 -34.71 0.99 31.67
N ASN A 15 -34.39 2.20 32.13
CA ASN A 15 -33.94 2.49 33.48
C ASN A 15 -34.58 3.79 34.05
N PRO A 16 -35.85 3.75 34.47
CA PRO A 16 -36.62 4.96 34.83
C PRO A 16 -36.08 5.75 36.03
N GLY A 17 -35.22 5.14 36.85
CA GLY A 17 -34.59 5.78 38.01
C GLY A 17 -33.28 6.51 37.72
N ILE A 18 -32.71 6.38 36.52
CA ILE A 18 -31.42 7.02 36.19
C ILE A 18 -31.62 8.52 35.98
N ARG A 19 -30.89 9.33 36.76
CA ARG A 19 -30.83 10.79 36.59
C ARG A 19 -29.63 11.21 35.74
N GLY A 20 -29.84 12.19 34.87
CA GLY A 20 -28.80 12.80 34.05
C GLY A 20 -28.28 11.88 32.95
N ILE A 21 -29.19 11.25 32.21
CA ILE A 21 -28.90 10.51 30.97
C ILE A 21 -28.29 11.50 29.96
N SER A 22 -27.13 11.16 29.44
CA SER A 22 -26.45 11.90 28.37
C SER A 22 -25.79 10.89 27.46
N LEU A 23 -25.55 11.27 26.20
CA LEU A 23 -24.87 10.42 25.23
C LEU A 23 -23.47 10.01 25.74
N ASP A 24 -22.73 10.89 26.42
CA ASP A 24 -21.42 10.56 26.99
C ASP A 24 -21.48 9.48 28.07
N LYS A 25 -22.43 9.61 29.00
CA LYS A 25 -22.62 8.60 30.06
C LYS A 25 -23.13 7.28 29.50
N LEU A 26 -24.05 7.35 28.53
CA LEU A 26 -24.53 6.18 27.82
C LEU A 26 -23.41 5.48 27.08
N SER A 27 -22.55 6.24 26.40
CA SER A 27 -21.43 5.68 25.66
C SER A 27 -20.38 5.06 26.59
N THR A 28 -20.11 5.70 27.72
CA THR A 28 -19.24 5.16 28.76
C THR A 28 -19.85 3.89 29.38
N LYS A 29 -21.15 3.87 29.65
CA LYS A 29 -21.83 2.74 30.29
C LYS A 29 -21.99 1.54 29.37
N GLU A 30 -22.51 1.75 28.17
CA GLU A 30 -22.90 0.66 27.26
C GLU A 30 -21.73 0.20 26.37
N PHE A 31 -20.77 1.09 26.06
CA PHE A 31 -19.64 0.79 25.16
C PHE A 31 -18.27 0.89 25.84
N ASN A 32 -18.20 1.24 27.14
CA ASN A 32 -16.95 1.61 27.82
C ASN A 32 -16.15 2.67 27.05
N TYR A 33 -16.88 3.55 26.36
CA TYR A 33 -16.33 4.56 25.47
C TYR A 33 -16.41 5.93 26.12
N MET A 34 -15.27 6.48 26.49
CA MET A 34 -15.16 7.87 26.92
C MET A 34 -14.73 8.74 25.74
N MET A 35 -15.61 9.66 25.33
CA MET A 35 -15.22 10.71 24.41
C MET A 35 -14.14 11.58 25.04
N ILE A 36 -13.12 11.92 24.25
CA ILE A 36 -12.17 12.94 24.67
C ILE A 36 -12.90 14.28 24.56
N SER A 37 -13.23 14.90 25.69
CA SER A 37 -13.96 16.17 25.68
C SER A 37 -13.09 17.26 25.05
N TYR A 38 -13.73 18.18 24.33
CA TYR A 38 -13.08 19.35 23.74
C TYR A 38 -12.21 20.08 24.78
N ASP A 39 -12.77 20.35 25.96
CA ASP A 39 -12.07 21.03 27.06
C ASP A 39 -10.81 20.31 27.54
N SER A 40 -10.75 18.98 27.37
CA SER A 40 -9.60 18.18 27.78
C SER A 40 -8.47 18.15 26.75
N ILE A 41 -8.71 18.72 25.58
CA ILE A 41 -7.74 18.86 24.48
C ILE A 41 -7.31 20.31 24.33
N THR A 42 -8.21 21.27 24.54
CA THR A 42 -7.98 22.70 24.22
C THR A 42 -7.56 23.57 25.41
N ASP A 43 -7.33 22.99 26.60
CA ASP A 43 -7.07 23.74 27.84
C ASP A 43 -8.06 24.90 28.07
N LYS A 44 -9.34 24.68 27.70
CA LYS A 44 -10.44 25.68 27.74
C LYS A 44 -10.28 26.90 26.83
N ALA A 45 -9.29 26.93 25.94
CA ALA A 45 -9.21 27.95 24.91
C ALA A 45 -10.32 27.74 23.87
N LYS A 46 -10.98 28.83 23.44
CA LYS A 46 -12.00 28.82 22.36
C LYS A 46 -11.35 28.66 20.97
N ILE A 47 -10.51 27.66 20.79
CA ILE A 47 -9.85 27.32 19.52
C ILE A 47 -10.61 26.18 18.85
N ASN A 48 -10.93 26.26 17.56
CA ASN A 48 -11.61 25.13 16.92
C ASN A 48 -10.68 23.90 16.96
N PHE A 49 -11.23 22.68 16.95
CA PHE A 49 -10.43 21.45 16.84
C PHE A 49 -9.42 21.48 15.69
N ARG A 50 -9.72 22.24 14.62
CA ARG A 50 -8.84 22.45 13.47
C ARG A 50 -7.59 23.28 13.77
N ASP A 51 -7.67 24.12 14.79
CA ASP A 51 -6.63 25.09 15.18
C ASP A 51 -5.79 24.55 16.35
N VAL A 52 -6.15 23.38 16.88
CA VAL A 52 -5.41 22.71 17.94
C VAL A 52 -4.18 22.03 17.33
N ASP A 53 -2.99 22.49 17.72
CA ASP A 53 -1.77 21.74 17.45
C ASP A 53 -1.77 20.46 18.29
N LEU A 54 -1.95 19.30 17.65
CA LEU A 54 -1.95 18.01 18.35
C LEU A 54 -0.64 17.76 19.14
N LYS A 55 0.48 18.40 18.76
CA LYS A 55 1.74 18.32 19.52
C LYS A 55 1.65 19.02 20.86
N SER A 56 0.85 20.08 20.96
CA SER A 56 0.69 20.86 22.18
C SER A 56 -0.31 20.21 23.16
N VAL A 57 -1.05 19.18 22.73
CA VAL A 57 -2.03 18.47 23.56
C VAL A 57 -1.35 17.32 24.33
N PRO A 58 -1.07 17.47 25.65
CA PRO A 58 -0.34 16.43 26.39
C PRO A 58 -1.13 15.13 26.48
N ARG A 59 -2.47 15.25 26.60
CA ARG A 59 -3.38 14.09 26.71
C ARG A 59 -3.38 13.23 25.44
N TYR A 60 -3.22 13.83 24.26
CA TYR A 60 -3.20 13.11 22.99
C TYR A 60 -2.02 12.13 22.95
N LYS A 61 -0.83 12.62 23.27
CA LYS A 61 0.38 11.80 23.33
C LYS A 61 0.22 10.67 24.36
N THR A 62 -0.26 10.98 25.56
CA THR A 62 -0.48 9.99 26.62
C THR A 62 -1.41 8.86 26.17
N ILE A 63 -2.54 9.18 25.53
CA ILE A 63 -3.51 8.15 25.08
C ILE A 63 -2.93 7.29 23.96
N MET A 64 -2.26 7.91 22.99
CA MET A 64 -1.68 7.20 21.86
C MET A 64 -0.53 6.27 22.28
N GLU A 65 0.30 6.69 23.23
CA GLU A 65 1.45 5.91 23.70
C GLU A 65 1.08 4.89 24.80
N ASP A 66 -0.08 5.00 25.46
CA ASP A 66 -0.47 4.08 26.54
C ASP A 66 -0.70 2.64 26.00
N PRO A 67 0.07 1.63 26.47
CA PRO A 67 -0.11 0.24 26.03
C PRO A 67 -1.40 -0.41 26.54
N LYS A 68 -2.09 0.18 27.53
CA LYS A 68 -3.35 -0.36 28.08
C LYS A 68 -4.56 0.01 27.25
N ILE A 69 -4.46 1.07 26.43
CA ILE A 69 -5.56 1.54 25.58
C ILE A 69 -5.40 0.92 24.20
N ILE A 70 -6.41 0.17 23.74
CA ILE A 70 -6.46 -0.40 22.39
C ILE A 70 -6.85 0.70 21.40
N LYS A 71 -6.10 0.86 20.31
CA LYS A 71 -6.43 1.76 19.20
C LYS A 71 -6.93 0.93 18.05
N ILE A 72 -8.19 1.13 17.66
CA ILE A 72 -8.82 0.39 16.57
C ILE A 72 -8.70 1.22 15.29
N LEU A 73 -8.04 0.67 14.27
CA LEU A 73 -7.87 1.30 12.97
C LEU A 73 -8.19 0.31 11.84
N HIS A 74 -8.31 0.83 10.62
CA HIS A 74 -8.51 -0.01 9.43
C HIS A 74 -7.25 -0.21 8.60
N ASN A 75 -6.36 0.77 8.54
CA ASN A 75 -5.04 0.60 7.93
C ASN A 75 -4.02 1.27 8.84
N ALA A 76 -3.74 0.59 9.96
CA ALA A 76 -2.98 1.16 11.04
C ALA A 76 -1.57 1.58 10.61
N LYS A 77 -0.98 0.90 9.61
CA LYS A 77 0.31 1.28 9.02
C LYS A 77 0.25 2.69 8.42
N PHE A 78 -0.77 2.97 7.61
CA PHE A 78 -0.94 4.29 6.99
C PHE A 78 -1.17 5.37 8.05
N ASP A 79 -2.13 5.14 8.94
CA ASP A 79 -2.51 6.07 10.00
C ASP A 79 -1.34 6.35 10.96
N TYR A 80 -0.57 5.32 11.34
CA TYR A 80 0.63 5.46 12.16
C TYR A 80 1.66 6.36 11.50
N LYS A 81 2.01 6.13 10.23
CA LYS A 81 3.00 6.97 9.52
C LYS A 81 2.56 8.42 9.47
N PHE A 82 1.29 8.66 9.17
CA PHE A 82 0.73 10.00 9.11
C PHE A 82 0.83 10.70 10.47
N LEU A 83 0.34 10.05 11.54
CA LEU A 83 0.36 10.62 12.89
C LEU A 83 1.78 10.78 13.43
N LYS A 84 2.67 9.83 13.18
CA LYS A 84 4.09 9.90 13.56
C LYS A 84 4.78 11.08 12.89
N HIS A 85 4.56 11.29 11.59
CA HIS A 85 5.14 12.42 10.87
C HIS A 85 4.58 13.77 11.37
N GLN A 86 3.28 13.85 11.62
CA GLN A 86 2.64 15.09 12.06
C GLN A 86 2.91 15.45 13.51
N THR A 87 2.95 14.46 14.42
CA THR A 87 2.97 14.72 15.88
C THR A 87 4.19 14.14 16.61
N GLY A 88 4.92 13.20 16.00
CA GLY A 88 6.03 12.48 16.63
C GLY A 88 5.62 11.32 17.54
N VAL A 89 4.32 11.08 17.72
CA VAL A 89 3.77 10.10 18.67
C VAL A 89 4.09 8.65 18.33
N GLU A 90 4.32 7.81 19.34
CA GLU A 90 4.49 6.36 19.17
C GLU A 90 3.25 5.57 19.59
N MET A 91 2.34 5.37 18.65
CA MET A 91 1.14 4.57 18.92
C MET A 91 1.49 3.14 19.35
N ASN A 92 0.93 2.73 20.50
CA ASN A 92 1.05 1.37 21.04
C ASN A 92 -0.31 0.67 21.09
N ASN A 93 -0.32 -0.67 21.22
CA ASN A 93 -1.54 -1.49 21.37
C ASN A 93 -2.58 -1.22 20.26
N ILE A 94 -2.16 -1.48 19.03
CA ILE A 94 -2.94 -1.29 17.82
C ILE A 94 -3.79 -2.55 17.56
N TYR A 95 -5.02 -2.35 17.10
CA TYR A 95 -5.85 -3.36 16.47
C TYR A 95 -6.16 -2.89 15.05
N ASP A 96 -5.72 -3.66 14.06
CA ASP A 96 -5.94 -3.36 12.65
C ASP A 96 -7.01 -4.31 12.08
N THR A 97 -8.17 -3.77 11.72
CA THR A 97 -9.30 -4.56 11.21
C THR A 97 -9.02 -5.18 9.84
N MET A 98 -8.15 -4.59 9.02
CA MET A 98 -7.74 -5.14 7.72
C MET A 98 -6.78 -6.32 7.92
N LEU A 99 -5.81 -6.20 8.82
CA LEU A 99 -4.91 -7.31 9.15
C LEU A 99 -5.66 -8.44 9.88
N ALA A 100 -6.60 -8.10 10.77
CA ALA A 100 -7.44 -9.09 11.45
C ALA A 100 -8.19 -9.97 10.43
N GLU A 101 -8.74 -9.35 9.39
CA GLU A 101 -9.41 -10.10 8.32
C GLU A 101 -8.43 -10.94 7.50
N GLY A 102 -7.24 -10.41 7.20
CA GLY A 102 -6.20 -11.16 6.51
C GLY A 102 -5.81 -12.44 7.25
N VAL A 103 -5.72 -12.38 8.57
CA VAL A 103 -5.45 -13.54 9.42
C VAL A 103 -6.65 -14.50 9.43
N LEU A 104 -7.88 -13.99 9.60
CA LEU A 104 -9.10 -14.81 9.61
C LEU A 104 -9.33 -15.58 8.31
N THR A 105 -8.95 -14.99 7.19
CA THR A 105 -9.13 -15.57 5.85
C THR A 105 -7.90 -16.31 5.33
N ALA A 106 -6.81 -16.33 6.09
CA ALA A 106 -5.50 -16.84 5.66
C ALA A 106 -5.03 -16.25 4.30
N GLY A 107 -5.45 -15.01 3.99
CA GLY A 107 -5.18 -14.38 2.70
C GLY A 107 -5.91 -15.00 1.49
N LEU A 108 -6.85 -15.94 1.70
CA LEU A 108 -7.62 -16.61 0.64
C LEU A 108 -8.89 -15.83 0.21
N GLY A 109 -9.01 -14.56 0.61
CA GLY A 109 -10.13 -13.69 0.27
C GLY A 109 -9.95 -12.90 -1.04
N PRO A 110 -11.01 -12.20 -1.51
CA PRO A 110 -10.87 -11.23 -2.59
C PRO A 110 -9.87 -10.16 -2.14
N GLY A 111 -8.70 -10.10 -2.77
CA GLY A 111 -7.57 -9.27 -2.35
C GLY A 111 -7.98 -7.83 -2.01
N PHE A 112 -7.28 -7.27 -1.00
CA PHE A 112 -7.57 -6.00 -0.32
C PHE A 112 -8.88 -5.96 0.48
N PHE A 113 -8.78 -6.21 1.79
CA PHE A 113 -9.88 -6.09 2.77
C PHE A 113 -10.20 -4.63 3.07
N GLY A 114 -10.77 -3.91 2.10
CA GLY A 114 -11.19 -2.53 2.30
C GLY A 114 -12.38 -2.40 3.24
N LEU A 115 -12.49 -1.24 3.90
CA LEU A 115 -13.50 -0.97 4.93
C LEU A 115 -14.92 -1.15 4.43
N LYS A 116 -15.19 -0.75 3.17
CA LYS A 116 -16.48 -0.99 2.51
C LYS A 116 -16.84 -2.47 2.47
N THR A 117 -15.90 -3.32 2.11
CA THR A 117 -16.10 -4.77 2.01
C THR A 117 -16.41 -5.35 3.38
N LEU A 118 -15.65 -4.95 4.41
CA LEU A 118 -15.89 -5.41 5.79
C LEU A 118 -17.22 -4.89 6.34
N SER A 119 -17.57 -3.63 6.08
CA SER A 119 -18.86 -3.05 6.45
C SER A 119 -20.04 -3.82 5.85
N GLU A 120 -19.96 -4.18 4.57
CA GLU A 120 -21.00 -4.97 3.92
C GLU A 120 -21.03 -6.41 4.47
N GLN A 121 -19.88 -7.07 4.64
CA GLN A 121 -19.80 -8.45 5.10
C GLN A 121 -20.21 -8.64 6.57
N TYR A 122 -19.79 -7.74 7.46
CA TYR A 122 -20.04 -7.87 8.90
C TYR A 122 -21.34 -7.19 9.34
N LEU A 123 -21.70 -6.06 8.71
CA LEU A 123 -22.82 -5.22 9.18
C LEU A 123 -23.98 -5.17 8.16
N GLY A 124 -23.80 -5.66 6.94
CA GLY A 124 -24.79 -5.49 5.86
C GLY A 124 -24.92 -4.04 5.37
N LEU A 125 -23.99 -3.16 5.76
CA LEU A 125 -24.04 -1.73 5.46
C LEU A 125 -23.24 -1.41 4.21
N LYS A 126 -23.94 -0.93 3.16
CA LYS A 126 -23.31 -0.47 1.92
C LYS A 126 -22.81 0.97 2.07
N MET A 127 -21.51 1.14 2.07
CA MET A 127 -20.88 2.46 2.08
C MET A 127 -20.78 3.05 0.68
N GLU A 128 -21.13 4.33 0.53
CA GLU A 128 -20.97 5.07 -0.71
C GLU A 128 -19.52 5.56 -0.89
N LYS A 129 -18.91 5.24 -2.04
CA LYS A 129 -17.53 5.65 -2.35
C LYS A 129 -17.41 7.08 -2.87
N ALA A 130 -18.50 7.66 -3.38
CA ALA A 130 -18.48 8.91 -4.11
C ALA A 130 -17.99 10.08 -3.23
N ILE A 131 -18.39 10.10 -1.95
CA ILE A 131 -18.04 11.17 -1.01
C ILE A 131 -16.53 11.21 -0.79
N ARG A 132 -15.85 10.06 -0.62
CA ARG A 132 -14.40 10.00 -0.43
C ARG A 132 -13.63 10.72 -1.53
N THR A 133 -14.02 10.52 -2.80
CA THR A 133 -13.34 11.17 -3.93
C THR A 133 -13.54 12.68 -3.98
N THR A 134 -14.58 13.22 -3.33
CA THR A 134 -14.87 14.66 -3.37
C THR A 134 -13.89 15.51 -2.56
N PHE A 135 -13.14 14.91 -1.63
CA PHE A 135 -12.26 15.68 -0.73
C PHE A 135 -10.80 15.20 -0.71
N VAL A 136 -10.46 14.13 -1.43
CA VAL A 136 -9.06 13.72 -1.60
C VAL A 136 -8.30 14.82 -2.33
N GLY A 137 -7.25 15.36 -1.70
CA GLY A 137 -6.43 16.43 -2.24
C GLY A 137 -6.95 17.85 -1.97
N MET A 138 -8.09 18.00 -1.27
CA MET A 138 -8.52 19.32 -0.79
C MET A 138 -7.61 19.79 0.33
N LEU A 139 -6.72 20.72 0.01
CA LEU A 139 -5.91 21.45 0.98
C LEU A 139 -6.64 22.77 1.31
N HIS A 140 -6.84 23.03 2.61
CA HIS A 140 -7.38 24.30 3.14
C HIS A 140 -8.84 24.66 2.79
N GLN A 141 -9.64 23.73 2.27
CA GLN A 141 -11.08 23.94 2.05
C GLN A 141 -11.93 23.44 3.23
N ARG A 142 -13.11 24.05 3.43
CA ARG A 142 -14.06 23.60 4.45
C ARG A 142 -14.77 22.34 3.96
N PHE A 143 -14.70 21.27 4.75
CA PHE A 143 -15.50 20.07 4.49
C PHE A 143 -17.00 20.38 4.60
N THR A 144 -17.78 19.80 3.70
CA THR A 144 -19.25 19.83 3.74
C THR A 144 -19.76 18.97 4.90
N HIS A 145 -21.04 19.13 5.26
CA HIS A 145 -21.65 18.31 6.32
C HIS A 145 -21.57 16.82 5.99
N GLU A 146 -21.90 16.43 4.75
CA GLU A 146 -21.83 15.06 4.25
C GLU A 146 -20.42 14.47 4.34
N GLN A 147 -19.38 15.26 4.08
CA GLN A 147 -17.98 14.82 4.21
C GLN A 147 -17.58 14.58 5.67
N LEU A 148 -18.08 15.40 6.60
CA LEU A 148 -17.87 15.20 8.04
C LEU A 148 -18.61 13.97 8.56
N GLU A 149 -19.86 13.77 8.14
CA GLU A 149 -20.63 12.57 8.47
C GLU A 149 -19.97 11.31 7.92
N TYR A 150 -19.47 11.35 6.68
CA TYR A 150 -18.70 10.25 6.10
C TYR A 150 -17.46 9.91 6.93
N GLY A 151 -16.66 10.93 7.30
CA GLY A 151 -15.48 10.72 8.13
C GLY A 151 -15.81 10.17 9.53
N ALA A 152 -16.90 10.63 10.14
CA ALA A 152 -17.37 10.09 11.41
C ALA A 152 -17.81 8.63 11.27
N LEU A 153 -18.58 8.30 10.22
CA LEU A 153 -19.06 6.94 9.96
C LEU A 153 -17.90 5.97 9.76
N ASP A 154 -16.86 6.35 8.99
CA ASP A 154 -15.65 5.54 8.76
C ASP A 154 -14.97 5.12 10.08
N THR A 155 -15.07 5.92 11.14
CA THR A 155 -14.52 5.59 12.47
C THR A 155 -15.50 4.77 13.34
N LEU A 156 -16.80 5.08 13.28
CA LEU A 156 -17.81 4.44 14.12
C LEU A 156 -18.04 2.98 13.74
N ILE A 157 -17.97 2.64 12.46
CA ILE A 157 -18.16 1.26 11.98
C ILE A 157 -17.03 0.30 12.40
N LEU A 158 -15.88 0.83 12.82
CA LEU A 158 -14.75 -0.01 13.24
C LEU A 158 -15.06 -0.77 14.54
N PHE A 159 -15.82 -0.19 15.46
CA PHE A 159 -16.16 -0.82 16.74
C PHE A 159 -16.98 -2.11 16.58
N PRO A 160 -18.11 -2.12 15.84
CA PRO A 160 -18.87 -3.36 15.65
C PRO A 160 -18.09 -4.39 14.82
N ILE A 161 -17.29 -3.97 13.82
CA ILE A 161 -16.41 -4.88 13.07
C ILE A 161 -15.37 -5.51 14.00
N PHE A 162 -14.71 -4.71 14.83
CA PHE A 162 -13.74 -5.17 15.83
C PHE A 162 -14.34 -6.23 16.74
N LYS A 163 -15.54 -5.99 17.28
CA LYS A 163 -16.20 -6.93 18.19
C LYS A 163 -16.43 -8.28 17.51
N LEU A 164 -17.00 -8.28 16.30
CA LEU A 164 -17.28 -9.50 15.55
C LEU A 164 -16.01 -10.25 15.12
N GLN A 165 -14.97 -9.52 14.70
CA GLN A 165 -13.68 -10.11 14.38
C GLN A 165 -13.01 -10.71 15.61
N LEU A 166 -13.05 -10.03 16.75
CA LEU A 166 -12.47 -10.52 18.00
C LEU A 166 -13.12 -11.84 18.45
N GLU A 167 -14.45 -11.92 18.39
CA GLU A 167 -15.19 -13.15 18.70
C GLU A 167 -14.76 -14.30 17.77
N LYS A 168 -14.61 -14.05 16.47
CA LYS A 168 -14.13 -15.06 15.51
C LYS A 168 -12.68 -15.47 15.78
N LEU A 169 -11.78 -14.51 16.03
CA LEU A 169 -10.36 -14.78 16.33
C LEU A 169 -10.20 -15.65 17.59
N GLN A 170 -11.05 -15.44 18.60
CA GLN A 170 -11.10 -16.25 19.81
C GLN A 170 -11.63 -17.65 19.53
N LYS A 171 -12.73 -17.75 18.77
CA LYS A 171 -13.35 -19.04 18.39
C LYS A 171 -12.37 -19.93 17.62
N GLU A 172 -11.66 -19.36 16.65
CA GLU A 172 -10.65 -20.07 15.84
C GLU A 172 -9.29 -20.24 16.54
N LYS A 173 -9.13 -19.69 17.76
CA LYS A 173 -7.90 -19.75 18.57
C LYS A 173 -6.65 -19.14 17.91
N ILE A 174 -6.84 -18.19 17.00
CA ILE A 174 -5.75 -17.51 16.24
C ILE A 174 -5.46 -16.09 16.73
N ILE A 175 -6.04 -15.67 17.86
CA ILE A 175 -5.84 -14.32 18.42
C ILE A 175 -4.37 -13.95 18.66
N ASN A 176 -3.52 -14.92 19.03
CA ASN A 176 -2.10 -14.67 19.24
C ASN A 176 -1.35 -14.39 17.93
N ILE A 177 -1.79 -15.00 16.82
CA ILE A 177 -1.24 -14.74 15.48
C ILE A 177 -1.61 -13.30 15.08
N ALA A 178 -2.88 -12.92 15.23
CA ALA A 178 -3.32 -11.55 14.95
C ALA A 178 -2.55 -10.51 15.80
N LYS A 179 -2.34 -10.77 17.09
CA LYS A 179 -1.53 -9.89 17.96
C LYS A 179 -0.09 -9.73 17.47
N LEU A 180 0.53 -10.80 16.97
CA LEU A 180 1.87 -10.74 16.40
C LEU A 180 1.90 -9.84 15.17
N GLU A 181 0.91 -9.97 14.28
CA GLU A 181 0.79 -9.11 13.10
C GLU A 181 0.60 -7.63 13.51
N PHE A 182 -0.29 -7.35 14.46
CA PHE A 182 -0.52 -5.97 14.93
C PHE A 182 0.72 -5.35 15.58
N ALA A 183 1.49 -6.12 16.34
CA ALA A 183 2.75 -5.66 16.93
C ALA A 183 3.79 -5.32 15.86
N THR A 184 3.79 -6.08 14.77
CA THR A 184 4.72 -5.90 13.65
C THR A 184 4.37 -4.66 12.81
N THR A 185 3.10 -4.23 12.78
CA THR A 185 2.64 -3.04 12.05
C THR A 185 3.46 -1.79 12.37
N LYS A 186 3.79 -1.54 13.65
CA LYS A 186 4.61 -0.39 14.07
C LYS A 186 5.99 -0.42 13.40
N VAL A 187 6.65 -1.58 13.44
CA VAL A 187 7.99 -1.77 12.89
C VAL A 187 7.99 -1.55 11.38
N VAL A 188 7.01 -2.12 10.69
CA VAL A 188 6.86 -1.97 9.23
C VAL A 188 6.63 -0.51 8.86
N ALA A 189 5.72 0.16 9.57
CA ALA A 189 5.45 1.58 9.35
C ALA A 189 6.69 2.45 9.59
N GLU A 190 7.51 2.14 10.59
CA GLU A 190 8.79 2.84 10.82
C GLU A 190 9.83 2.54 9.74
N MET A 191 9.92 1.31 9.24
CA MET A 191 10.81 0.97 8.13
C MET A 191 10.47 1.77 6.88
N GLU A 192 9.19 1.83 6.52
CA GLU A 192 8.71 2.65 5.39
C GLU A 192 8.95 4.14 5.63
N HIS A 193 8.72 4.63 6.86
CA HIS A 193 8.90 6.03 7.20
C HIS A 193 10.38 6.46 7.14
N ARG A 194 11.30 5.61 7.60
CA ARG A 194 12.75 5.87 7.52
C ARG A 194 13.27 5.80 6.09
N GLY A 195 12.76 4.86 5.29
CA GLY A 195 13.19 4.63 3.91
C GLY A 195 14.63 4.12 3.79
N ILE A 196 15.02 3.83 2.55
CA ILE A 196 16.29 3.23 2.15
C ILE A 196 17.13 4.28 1.44
N TYR A 197 18.37 4.46 1.87
CA TYR A 197 19.31 5.36 1.22
C TYR A 197 19.81 4.76 -0.08
N ILE A 198 19.91 5.59 -1.12
CA ILE A 198 20.58 5.24 -2.37
C ILE A 198 21.55 6.37 -2.74
N ASP A 199 22.79 5.99 -3.06
CA ASP A 199 23.79 6.90 -3.60
C ASP A 199 23.50 7.12 -5.09
N VAL A 200 22.85 8.26 -5.39
CA VAL A 200 22.35 8.57 -6.73
C VAL A 200 23.48 8.69 -7.75
N GLU A 201 24.63 9.24 -7.36
CA GLU A 201 25.76 9.42 -8.27
C GLU A 201 26.40 8.08 -8.64
N LYS A 202 26.66 7.24 -7.64
CA LYS A 202 27.17 5.88 -7.89
C LYS A 202 26.17 5.06 -8.70
N TRP A 203 24.87 5.17 -8.42
CA TRP A 203 23.84 4.46 -9.16
C TRP A 203 23.81 4.86 -10.64
N LYS A 204 23.87 6.17 -10.94
CA LYS A 204 23.98 6.67 -12.31
C LYS A 204 25.23 6.14 -13.02
N GLY A 205 26.36 6.06 -12.31
CA GLY A 205 27.58 5.44 -12.82
C GLY A 205 27.40 3.96 -13.20
N ILE A 206 26.74 3.18 -12.33
CA ILE A 206 26.44 1.77 -12.59
C ILE A 206 25.51 1.62 -13.80
N ILE A 207 24.42 2.41 -13.87
CA ILE A 207 23.47 2.37 -14.99
C ILE A 207 24.16 2.76 -16.30
N LYS A 208 25.04 3.76 -16.29
CA LYS A 208 25.83 4.13 -17.47
C LYS A 208 26.71 2.98 -17.95
N ASN A 209 27.41 2.31 -17.04
CA ASN A 209 28.23 1.15 -17.38
C ASN A 209 27.40 -0.03 -17.93
N LEU A 210 26.19 -0.24 -17.39
CA LEU A 210 25.27 -1.26 -17.91
C LEU A 210 24.76 -0.90 -19.31
N LYS A 211 24.47 0.38 -19.58
CA LYS A 211 24.08 0.87 -20.92
C LYS A 211 25.19 0.59 -21.94
N VAL A 212 26.46 0.87 -21.61
CA VAL A 212 27.61 0.56 -22.48
C VAL A 212 27.69 -0.94 -22.78
N LYS A 213 27.62 -1.80 -21.76
CA LYS A 213 27.66 -3.27 -21.97
C LYS A 213 26.48 -3.80 -22.78
N ARG A 214 25.29 -3.22 -22.58
CA ARG A 214 24.11 -3.54 -23.38
C ARG A 214 24.35 -3.17 -24.85
N ASP A 215 24.86 -1.98 -25.11
CA ASP A 215 25.09 -1.50 -26.48
C ASP A 215 26.18 -2.32 -27.18
N GLU A 216 27.26 -2.71 -26.47
CA GLU A 216 28.26 -3.66 -26.96
C GLU A 216 27.66 -5.02 -27.30
N ALA A 217 26.78 -5.56 -26.45
CA ALA A 217 26.07 -6.81 -26.71
C ALA A 217 25.13 -6.68 -27.91
N ALA A 218 24.46 -5.53 -28.08
CA ALA A 218 23.63 -5.24 -29.24
C ALA A 218 24.47 -5.18 -30.52
N THR A 219 25.63 -4.54 -30.51
CA THR A 219 26.56 -4.53 -31.66
C THR A 219 27.02 -5.93 -32.02
N LYS A 220 27.45 -6.73 -31.03
CA LYS A 220 27.83 -8.14 -31.25
C LYS A 220 26.67 -8.96 -31.83
N PHE A 221 25.44 -8.69 -31.39
CA PHE A 221 24.25 -9.34 -31.93
C PHE A 221 24.05 -8.97 -33.40
N TYR A 222 24.10 -7.68 -33.73
CA TYR A 222 23.94 -7.18 -35.09
C TYR A 222 25.05 -7.67 -36.03
N ASP A 223 26.30 -7.73 -35.58
CA ASP A 223 27.41 -8.28 -36.36
C ASP A 223 27.22 -9.77 -36.64
N ALA A 224 26.76 -10.54 -35.66
CA ALA A 224 26.51 -11.98 -35.82
C ALA A 224 25.35 -12.28 -36.79
N ILE A 225 24.39 -11.35 -36.97
CA ILE A 225 23.28 -11.50 -37.92
C ILE A 225 23.51 -10.78 -39.25
N LYS A 226 24.56 -9.97 -39.37
CA LYS A 226 24.83 -9.11 -40.55
C LYS A 226 24.84 -9.89 -41.86
N ASP A 227 25.49 -11.06 -41.86
CA ASP A 227 25.55 -11.93 -43.04
C ASP A 227 24.18 -12.53 -43.42
N MET A 228 23.25 -12.62 -42.48
CA MET A 228 21.89 -13.14 -42.69
C MET A 228 20.91 -12.09 -43.24
N TYR A 229 21.31 -10.82 -43.24
CA TYR A 229 20.53 -9.65 -43.69
C TYR A 229 21.32 -8.76 -44.66
N ARG A 230 22.08 -9.38 -45.58
CA ARG A 230 22.91 -8.70 -46.60
C ARG A 230 22.19 -7.65 -47.47
N TYR A 231 20.86 -7.71 -47.57
CA TYR A 231 20.05 -6.71 -48.25
C TYR A 231 19.35 -5.84 -47.21
N GLN A 232 19.93 -4.70 -46.85
CA GLN A 232 19.18 -3.68 -46.10
C GLN A 232 18.26 -2.96 -47.08
N SER A 233 16.95 -2.98 -46.79
CA SER A 233 16.01 -2.01 -47.35
C SER A 233 16.36 -0.65 -46.75
N VAL A 234 16.99 0.21 -47.55
CA VAL A 234 17.15 1.63 -47.22
C VAL A 234 15.75 2.23 -47.21
N ASP A 235 15.37 2.88 -46.12
CA ASP A 235 14.15 3.68 -46.11
C ASP A 235 14.29 4.84 -47.12
N LEU A 236 13.19 5.43 -47.57
CA LEU A 236 13.17 6.46 -48.64
C LEU A 236 14.07 7.67 -48.32
N PHE A 237 14.47 7.82 -47.05
CA PHE A 237 15.31 8.88 -46.50
C PHE A 237 16.78 8.48 -46.23
N GLY A 238 17.24 7.33 -46.76
CA GLY A 238 18.64 6.93 -46.68
C GLY A 238 19.12 6.48 -45.30
N THR A 239 18.21 6.20 -44.36
CA THR A 239 18.54 5.71 -43.02
C THR A 239 18.57 4.19 -43.00
N SER A 240 19.74 3.61 -42.71
CA SER A 240 19.88 2.17 -42.41
C SER A 240 19.27 1.89 -41.04
N GLN A 241 17.98 1.54 -41.00
CA GLN A 241 17.36 0.96 -39.81
C GLN A 241 17.98 -0.43 -39.55
N PRO A 242 18.21 -0.82 -38.29
CA PRO A 242 18.63 -2.19 -37.99
C PRO A 242 17.57 -3.18 -38.52
N PRO A 243 18.00 -4.31 -39.10
CA PRO A 243 17.11 -5.23 -39.80
C PRO A 243 16.08 -5.90 -38.87
N ILE A 244 16.33 -5.89 -37.56
CA ILE A 244 15.46 -6.46 -36.53
C ILE A 244 15.49 -5.57 -35.28
N ASN A 245 14.33 -5.41 -34.66
CA ASN A 245 14.20 -4.90 -33.31
C ASN A 245 14.52 -6.02 -32.30
N ILE A 246 15.64 -5.91 -31.58
CA ILE A 246 16.11 -6.89 -30.58
C ILE A 246 15.09 -7.07 -29.43
N ASN A 247 14.22 -6.10 -29.20
CA ASN A 247 13.17 -6.19 -28.18
C ASN A 247 11.88 -6.87 -28.69
N SER A 248 11.74 -7.13 -29.99
CA SER A 248 10.56 -7.74 -30.57
C SER A 248 10.64 -9.27 -30.56
N GLN A 249 9.78 -9.91 -29.77
CA GLN A 249 9.73 -11.38 -29.69
C GLN A 249 9.38 -12.04 -31.02
N THR A 250 8.48 -11.46 -31.81
CA THR A 250 8.03 -12.04 -33.09
C THR A 250 9.14 -12.06 -34.13
N GLN A 251 9.92 -10.97 -34.23
CA GLN A 251 11.04 -10.88 -35.16
C GLN A 251 12.23 -11.76 -34.74
N LEU A 252 12.44 -11.93 -33.43
CA LEU A 252 13.43 -12.88 -32.93
C LEU A 252 13.03 -14.33 -33.19
N LEU A 253 11.74 -14.68 -33.05
CA LEU A 253 11.27 -16.02 -33.40
C LEU A 253 11.43 -16.31 -34.89
N ASP A 254 11.16 -15.34 -35.76
CA ASP A 254 11.40 -15.45 -37.20
C ASP A 254 12.90 -15.68 -37.50
N LEU A 255 13.79 -14.94 -36.84
CA LEU A 255 15.23 -15.13 -36.93
C LEU A 255 15.65 -16.56 -36.53
N PHE A 256 15.19 -17.04 -35.37
CA PHE A 256 15.60 -18.35 -34.86
C PHE A 256 14.96 -19.52 -35.62
N ASN A 257 13.71 -19.40 -36.05
CA ASN A 257 12.96 -20.49 -36.66
C ASN A 257 13.18 -20.57 -38.16
N ASN A 258 13.11 -19.43 -38.87
CA ASN A 258 13.14 -19.42 -40.33
C ASN A 258 14.57 -19.27 -40.87
N LYS A 259 15.41 -18.44 -40.25
CA LYS A 259 16.79 -18.20 -40.72
C LYS A 259 17.83 -19.12 -40.09
N LEU A 260 17.80 -19.26 -38.77
CA LEU A 260 18.74 -20.10 -38.03
C LEU A 260 18.33 -21.58 -37.96
N LYS A 261 17.09 -21.90 -38.38
CA LYS A 261 16.52 -23.27 -38.40
C LYS A 261 16.61 -24.00 -37.05
N GLN A 262 16.56 -23.28 -35.94
CA GLN A 262 16.61 -23.84 -34.58
C GLN A 262 15.23 -24.27 -34.06
N ASN A 263 14.16 -23.82 -34.72
CA ASN A 263 12.75 -24.16 -34.42
C ASN A 263 12.39 -24.10 -32.92
N ILE A 264 12.64 -22.95 -32.31
CA ILE A 264 12.34 -22.68 -30.90
C ILE A 264 10.86 -22.26 -30.72
N PRO A 265 10.20 -22.75 -29.65
CA PRO A 265 8.79 -22.42 -29.38
C PRO A 265 8.61 -21.04 -28.73
N SER A 266 9.64 -20.53 -28.04
CA SER A 266 9.62 -19.21 -27.39
C SER A 266 11.03 -18.69 -27.18
N THR A 267 11.17 -17.38 -26.95
CA THR A 267 12.46 -16.74 -26.65
C THR A 267 12.72 -16.66 -25.14
N GLY A 268 12.10 -17.50 -24.31
CA GLY A 268 12.37 -17.52 -22.87
C GLY A 268 13.85 -17.81 -22.58
N ASP A 269 14.36 -17.30 -21.45
CA ASP A 269 15.79 -17.47 -21.09
C ASP A 269 16.20 -18.96 -21.03
N ASP A 270 15.31 -19.81 -20.50
CA ASP A 270 15.53 -21.26 -20.38
C ASP A 270 15.63 -21.96 -21.75
N ILE A 271 14.84 -21.51 -22.73
CA ILE A 271 14.83 -22.07 -24.09
C ILE A 271 16.07 -21.59 -24.85
N LEU A 272 16.42 -20.31 -24.73
CA LEU A 272 17.62 -19.74 -25.34
C LEU A 272 18.90 -20.31 -24.72
N ALA A 273 18.87 -20.76 -23.46
CA ALA A 273 20.01 -21.42 -22.81
C ALA A 273 20.30 -22.81 -23.39
N ALA A 274 19.27 -23.51 -23.87
CA ALA A 274 19.42 -24.84 -24.46
C ALA A 274 19.92 -24.82 -25.92
N VAL A 275 19.87 -23.65 -26.58
CA VAL A 275 20.33 -23.49 -27.96
C VAL A 275 21.83 -23.17 -27.98
N SER A 276 22.65 -24.08 -28.50
CA SER A 276 24.09 -23.90 -28.66
C SER A 276 24.44 -23.01 -29.87
N HIS A 277 23.89 -21.78 -29.91
CA HIS A 277 24.16 -20.81 -30.98
C HIS A 277 24.71 -19.48 -30.40
N PRO A 278 25.80 -18.91 -30.98
CA PRO A 278 26.40 -17.66 -30.49
C PRO A 278 25.40 -16.50 -30.37
N VAL A 279 24.46 -16.38 -31.32
CA VAL A 279 23.40 -15.36 -31.33
C VAL A 279 22.46 -15.48 -30.12
N ALA A 280 22.17 -16.70 -29.66
CA ALA A 280 21.33 -16.92 -28.47
C ALA A 280 22.04 -16.47 -27.19
N ALA A 281 23.33 -16.78 -27.06
CA ALA A 281 24.14 -16.35 -25.92
C ALA A 281 24.22 -14.81 -25.80
N VAL A 282 24.50 -14.13 -26.91
CA VAL A 282 24.57 -12.66 -26.95
C VAL A 282 23.21 -12.01 -26.67
N LEU A 283 22.12 -12.59 -27.20
CA LEU A 283 20.76 -12.09 -26.93
C LEU A 283 20.38 -12.21 -25.45
N ARG A 284 20.75 -13.31 -24.78
CA ARG A 284 20.55 -13.46 -23.33
C ARG A 284 21.32 -12.42 -22.55
N GLU A 285 22.55 -12.14 -22.94
CA GLU A 285 23.38 -11.11 -22.32
C GLU A 285 22.76 -9.72 -22.45
N TYR A 286 22.33 -9.34 -23.67
CA TYR A 286 21.60 -8.10 -23.92
C TYR A 286 20.34 -7.99 -23.05
N ARG A 287 19.50 -9.05 -23.02
CA ARG A 287 18.25 -9.05 -22.25
C ARG A 287 18.48 -8.94 -20.74
N LYS A 288 19.56 -9.54 -20.24
CA LYS A 288 19.96 -9.40 -18.83
C LYS A 288 20.23 -7.95 -18.48
N TYR A 289 21.01 -7.23 -19.30
CA TYR A 289 21.30 -5.82 -19.07
C TYR A 289 20.07 -4.95 -19.27
N GLU A 290 19.29 -5.17 -20.32
CA GLU A 290 18.07 -4.38 -20.61
C GLU A 290 17.01 -4.54 -19.51
N LYS A 291 16.85 -5.75 -18.94
CA LYS A 291 15.96 -5.98 -17.79
C LYS A 291 16.42 -5.20 -16.57
N LEU A 292 17.72 -5.17 -16.29
CA LEU A 292 18.25 -4.41 -15.15
C LEU A 292 18.09 -2.89 -15.36
N ILE A 293 18.31 -2.40 -16.57
CA ILE A 293 18.16 -0.98 -16.91
C ILE A 293 16.69 -0.56 -16.88
N SER A 294 15.79 -1.36 -17.45
CA SER A 294 14.36 -1.04 -17.46
C SER A 294 13.72 -1.11 -16.07
N ALA A 295 14.06 -2.14 -15.28
CA ALA A 295 13.48 -2.34 -13.95
C ALA A 295 14.10 -1.42 -12.87
N PHE A 296 15.40 -1.14 -12.95
CA PHE A 296 16.15 -0.45 -11.89
C PHE A 296 16.97 0.75 -12.35
N GLY A 297 16.80 1.18 -13.61
CA GLY A 297 17.49 2.34 -14.15
C GLY A 297 16.87 3.65 -13.69
N ASP A 298 16.50 4.48 -14.65
CA ASP A 298 16.10 5.87 -14.38
C ASP A 298 14.77 5.93 -13.59
N SER A 299 13.88 4.96 -13.79
CA SER A 299 12.59 4.84 -13.08
C SER A 299 12.72 4.66 -11.57
N LEU A 300 13.78 4.00 -11.09
CA LEU A 300 14.04 3.86 -9.65
C LEU A 300 14.48 5.19 -9.03
N LEU A 301 15.31 5.95 -9.75
CA LEU A 301 15.81 7.24 -9.29
C LEU A 301 14.69 8.29 -9.23
N GLU A 302 13.72 8.22 -10.14
CA GLU A 302 12.52 9.07 -10.12
C GLU A 302 11.66 8.86 -8.86
N LYS A 303 11.74 7.67 -8.22
CA LYS A 303 11.03 7.36 -6.98
C LYS A 303 11.72 7.87 -5.71
N VAL A 304 12.92 8.47 -5.81
CA VAL A 304 13.60 9.04 -4.65
C VAL A 304 12.84 10.25 -4.16
N ASN A 305 12.46 10.25 -2.88
CA ASN A 305 11.73 11.37 -2.29
C ASN A 305 12.65 12.61 -2.20
N PRO A 306 12.22 13.79 -2.71
CA PRO A 306 13.07 14.97 -2.78
C PRO A 306 13.36 15.60 -1.40
N VAL A 307 12.51 15.35 -0.41
CA VAL A 307 12.66 15.89 0.95
C VAL A 307 13.64 15.05 1.76
N THR A 308 13.53 13.73 1.68
CA THR A 308 14.35 12.81 2.48
C THR A 308 15.62 12.37 1.78
N GLY A 309 15.67 12.45 0.44
CA GLY A 309 16.74 11.87 -0.38
C GLY A 309 16.78 10.34 -0.34
N ARG A 310 15.67 9.69 0.00
CA ARG A 310 15.58 8.24 0.22
C ARG A 310 14.42 7.62 -0.56
N LEU A 311 14.50 6.32 -0.80
CA LEU A 311 13.41 5.51 -1.33
C LEU A 311 12.51 5.08 -0.17
N HIS A 312 11.21 5.28 -0.29
CA HIS A 312 10.23 4.88 0.72
C HIS A 312 9.37 3.75 0.15
N PRO A 313 9.78 2.48 0.33
CA PRO A 313 9.02 1.34 -0.19
C PRO A 313 7.66 1.23 0.50
N GLU A 314 6.70 0.60 -0.17
CA GLU A 314 5.45 0.18 0.44
C GLU A 314 5.45 -1.33 0.65
N PHE A 315 5.50 -1.76 1.91
CA PHE A 315 5.40 -3.15 2.35
C PHE A 315 3.95 -3.56 2.60
N ASN A 316 3.55 -4.68 2.01
CA ASN A 316 2.29 -5.34 2.32
C ASN A 316 2.56 -6.57 3.20
N GLN A 317 2.23 -6.45 4.48
CA GLN A 317 2.54 -7.41 5.53
C GLN A 317 1.87 -8.79 5.33
N LEU A 318 0.69 -8.82 4.71
CA LEU A 318 -0.01 -10.05 4.33
C LEU A 318 -0.23 -10.10 2.80
N GLY A 319 0.80 -9.73 2.04
CA GLY A 319 0.72 -9.62 0.58
C GLY A 319 0.66 -10.96 -0.16
N ALA A 320 1.30 -12.01 0.39
CA ALA A 320 1.26 -13.35 -0.17
C ALA A 320 0.37 -14.28 0.65
N ALA A 321 -0.29 -15.25 0.00
CA ALA A 321 -1.11 -16.27 0.66
C ALA A 321 -0.34 -17.11 1.70
N THR A 322 0.99 -17.16 1.61
CA THR A 322 1.85 -17.84 2.58
C THR A 322 2.18 -16.99 3.81
N GLY A 323 1.56 -15.81 3.99
CA GLY A 323 1.89 -14.85 5.05
C GLY A 323 3.22 -14.10 4.85
N ARG A 324 3.79 -14.13 3.64
CA ARG A 324 5.03 -13.39 3.33
C ARG A 324 4.72 -11.94 2.98
N PHE A 325 5.66 -11.08 3.36
CA PHE A 325 5.70 -9.69 2.94
C PHE A 325 5.88 -9.58 1.42
N SER A 326 5.24 -8.58 0.82
CA SER A 326 5.59 -8.08 -0.50
C SER A 326 5.93 -6.59 -0.44
N CYS A 327 6.66 -6.11 -1.44
CA CYS A 327 7.10 -4.72 -1.54
C CYS A 327 6.81 -4.22 -2.96
N PHE A 328 6.30 -2.99 -3.08
CA PHE A 328 5.98 -2.34 -4.37
C PHE A 328 6.71 -1.00 -4.53
#